data_AF-A0A1F9Z2G4-F1
#
_entry.id   AF-A0A1F9Z2G4-F1
#
_cell.length_a   1.000
_cell.length_b   1.000
_cell.length_c   1.000
_cell.angle_alpha   90.00
_cell.angle_beta   90.00
_cell.angle_gamma   90.00
#
_symmetry.space_group_name_H-M   'P 1'
#
loop_
_entity.id
_entity.type
_entity.pdbx_description
1 polymer ?
#
loop_
_entity_poly.entity_id
_entity_poly.type
_entity_poly.pdbx_seq_one_letter_code
_entity_poly.pdbx_strand_id
1 'polypeptide(L)'
;MLATSFLHLIPESLEISENVSIFVFIGFLIFYVIQNYLITIHPCNEANCEVHRLGIMSFIGLAIHSLLDGIAIAIGFEVSSSIGIFTAVAVILHEFPEGLITTGILMHTNLKKQKIWIYSLVVALATPFGAIVSLFLIRNLQPNILGNALSITAGSFIYLAASDLIPEMHKSKRKINSLILIFGIIFVYLLGKLFH
;
A
#
# COMPACT_ATOMS: atom_id res chain seq x y z
N MET A 1 1.49 -3.78 4.85
CA MET A 1 0.07 -3.39 4.96
C MET A 1 -0.31 -2.95 6.38
N LEU A 2 -0.64 -3.82 7.36
CA LEU A 2 -1.02 -3.36 8.73
C LEU A 2 0.08 -2.56 9.44
N ALA A 3 1.30 -3.10 9.45
CA ALA A 3 2.44 -2.41 10.04
C ALA A 3 2.72 -1.11 9.27
N THR A 4 2.75 -1.15 7.94
CA THR A 4 2.89 0.02 7.07
C THR A 4 1.84 1.11 7.38
N SER A 5 0.56 0.74 7.54
CA SER A 5 -0.51 1.71 7.81
C SER A 5 -0.39 2.36 9.19
N PHE A 6 -0.17 1.57 10.25
CA PHE A 6 -0.17 2.07 11.62
C PHE A 6 1.16 2.68 12.06
N LEU A 7 2.28 2.18 11.56
CA LEU A 7 3.62 2.58 12.02
C LEU A 7 4.30 3.58 11.09
N HIS A 8 3.80 3.75 9.86
CA HIS A 8 4.42 4.62 8.87
C HIS A 8 3.41 5.62 8.29
N LEU A 9 2.39 5.16 7.57
CA LEU A 9 1.48 6.05 6.83
C LEU A 9 0.68 6.99 7.74
N ILE A 10 0.10 6.49 8.85
CA ILE A 10 -0.66 7.33 9.78
C ILE A 10 0.25 8.35 10.49
N PRO A 11 1.38 7.95 11.10
CA PRO A 11 2.32 8.90 11.70
C PRO A 11 2.79 9.98 10.72
N GLU A 12 3.24 9.59 9.53
CA GLU A 12 3.70 10.53 8.49
C GLU A 12 2.59 11.49 8.08
N SER A 13 1.35 10.98 7.94
CA SER A 13 0.21 11.83 7.61
C SER A 13 -0.10 12.86 8.69
N LEU A 14 0.14 12.54 9.97
CA LEU A 14 -0.12 13.46 11.09
C LEU A 14 0.85 14.64 11.12
N GLU A 15 2.04 14.50 10.56
CA GLU A 15 3.00 15.61 10.46
C GLU A 15 2.58 16.62 9.38
N ILE A 16 1.75 16.20 8.42
CA ILE A 16 1.52 16.94 7.18
C ILE A 16 0.04 17.34 7.00
N SER A 17 -0.91 16.59 7.57
CA SER A 17 -2.35 16.82 7.46
C SER A 17 -3.03 17.02 8.83
N GLU A 18 -3.99 17.94 8.86
CA GLU A 18 -4.81 18.21 10.05
C GLU A 18 -5.96 17.20 10.23
N ASN A 19 -6.39 16.52 9.15
CA ASN A 19 -7.62 15.74 9.13
C ASN A 19 -7.39 14.23 8.93
N VAL A 20 -6.27 13.71 9.44
CA VAL A 20 -5.83 12.32 9.22
C VAL A 20 -6.93 11.30 9.51
N SER A 21 -7.54 11.34 10.69
CA SER A 21 -8.57 10.35 11.09
C SER A 21 -9.75 10.29 10.12
N ILE A 22 -10.17 11.44 9.59
CA ILE A 22 -11.29 11.53 8.63
C ILE A 22 -10.86 10.90 7.31
N PHE A 23 -9.67 11.22 6.81
CA PHE A 23 -9.19 10.68 5.53
C PHE A 23 -8.84 9.19 5.60
N VAL A 24 -8.34 8.71 6.74
CA VAL A 24 -8.19 7.26 7.02
C VAL A 24 -9.54 6.58 6.96
N PHE A 25 -10.56 7.14 7.63
CA PHE A 25 -11.91 6.58 7.61
C PHE A 25 -12.53 6.60 6.20
N ILE A 26 -12.36 7.70 5.46
CA ILE A 26 -12.79 7.81 4.06
C ILE A 26 -12.10 6.74 3.20
N GLY A 27 -10.79 6.56 3.33
CA GLY A 27 -10.05 5.54 2.59
C GLY A 27 -10.56 4.13 2.88
N PHE A 28 -10.82 3.82 4.16
CA PHE A 28 -11.43 2.57 4.58
C PHE A 28 -12.82 2.38 3.94
N LEU A 29 -13.69 3.40 4.01
CA LEU A 29 -15.04 3.32 3.44
C LEU A 29 -15.04 3.22 1.91
N ILE A 30 -14.17 3.96 1.23
CA ILE A 30 -14.03 3.88 -0.23
C ILE A 30 -13.68 2.46 -0.64
N PHE A 31 -12.66 1.86 0.00
CA PHE A 31 -12.27 0.49 -0.32
C PHE A 31 -13.34 -0.53 0.08
N TYR A 32 -14.06 -0.30 1.19
CA TYR A 32 -15.23 -1.10 1.53
C TYR A 32 -16.31 -1.05 0.44
N VAL A 33 -16.67 0.14 -0.05
CA VAL A 33 -17.67 0.30 -1.10
C VAL A 33 -17.20 -0.31 -2.41
N ILE A 34 -15.95 -0.04 -2.81
CA ILE A 34 -15.34 -0.59 -4.02
C ILE A 34 -15.36 -2.12 -3.94
N GLN A 35 -14.94 -2.70 -2.82
CA GLN A 35 -14.96 -4.15 -2.61
C GLN A 35 -16.37 -4.70 -2.63
N ASN A 36 -17.31 -4.10 -1.90
CA ASN A 36 -18.71 -4.54 -1.89
C ASN A 36 -19.35 -4.48 -3.29
N TYR A 37 -19.06 -3.43 -4.07
CA TYR A 37 -19.57 -3.27 -5.43
C TYR A 37 -18.94 -4.27 -6.41
N LEU A 38 -17.62 -4.50 -6.34
CA LEU A 38 -16.92 -5.52 -7.13
C LEU A 38 -17.40 -6.93 -6.82
N ILE A 39 -17.73 -7.22 -5.55
CA ILE A 39 -18.33 -8.49 -5.13
C ILE A 39 -19.72 -8.69 -5.77
N THR A 40 -20.49 -7.62 -5.89
CA THR A 40 -21.88 -7.66 -6.39
C THR A 40 -21.95 -7.79 -7.92
N ILE A 41 -21.02 -7.17 -8.66
CA ILE A 41 -21.00 -7.20 -10.13
C ILE A 41 -20.32 -8.45 -10.71
N HIS A 42 -19.38 -9.04 -9.98
CA HIS A 42 -18.76 -10.31 -10.34
C HIS A 42 -19.10 -11.40 -9.31
N PRO A 43 -20.35 -11.90 -9.31
CA PRO A 43 -20.72 -13.08 -8.54
C PRO A 43 -20.02 -14.30 -9.17
N CYS A 44 -18.80 -14.56 -8.74
CA CYS A 44 -18.06 -15.74 -9.16
C CYS A 44 -18.54 -16.94 -8.34
N ASN A 45 -19.03 -17.97 -9.04
CA ASN A 45 -19.56 -19.21 -8.46
C ASN A 45 -18.47 -20.25 -8.12
N GLU A 46 -17.18 -19.86 -8.07
CA GLU A 46 -16.06 -20.79 -7.90
C GLU A 46 -15.33 -20.62 -6.56
N ALA A 47 -14.89 -21.75 -6.00
CA ALA A 47 -14.29 -21.89 -4.66
C ALA A 47 -13.00 -21.08 -4.41
N ASN A 48 -12.35 -20.52 -5.44
CA ASN A 48 -11.08 -19.78 -5.32
C ASN A 48 -11.24 -18.24 -5.49
N CYS A 49 -12.45 -17.70 -5.34
CA CYS A 49 -12.71 -16.28 -5.59
C CYS A 49 -12.11 -15.32 -4.55
N GLU A 50 -11.96 -15.75 -3.29
CA GLU A 50 -11.43 -14.89 -2.21
C GLU A 50 -10.00 -14.43 -2.48
N VAL A 51 -9.12 -15.34 -2.94
CA VAL A 51 -7.70 -15.01 -3.19
C VAL A 51 -7.55 -14.07 -4.39
N HIS A 52 -8.35 -14.27 -5.45
CA HIS A 52 -8.35 -13.39 -6.63
C HIS A 52 -8.76 -11.96 -6.29
N ARG A 53 -9.70 -11.78 -5.36
CA ARG A 53 -10.17 -10.46 -4.89
C ARG A 53 -9.11 -9.74 -4.07
N LEU A 54 -8.54 -10.43 -3.08
CA LEU A 54 -7.42 -9.94 -2.27
C LEU A 54 -6.29 -9.46 -3.20
N GLY A 55 -5.91 -10.25 -4.20
CA GLY A 55 -4.87 -9.87 -5.15
C GLY A 55 -5.14 -8.57 -5.91
N ILE A 56 -6.36 -8.35 -6.40
CA ILE A 56 -6.70 -7.13 -7.17
C ILE A 56 -6.78 -5.91 -6.26
N MET A 57 -7.39 -6.01 -5.08
CA MET A 57 -7.51 -4.87 -4.19
C MET A 57 -6.17 -4.48 -3.57
N SER A 58 -5.35 -5.47 -3.19
CA SER A 58 -3.95 -5.24 -2.79
C SER A 58 -3.16 -4.57 -3.91
N PHE A 59 -3.35 -5.00 -5.16
CA PHE A 59 -2.74 -4.34 -6.31
C PHE A 59 -3.13 -2.87 -6.43
N ILE A 60 -4.43 -2.52 -6.33
CA ILE A 60 -4.90 -1.12 -6.44
C ILE A 60 -4.35 -0.28 -5.29
N GLY A 61 -4.49 -0.74 -4.04
CA GLY A 61 -3.99 -0.01 -2.88
C GLY A 61 -2.48 0.23 -2.97
N LEU A 62 -1.72 -0.79 -3.38
CA LEU A 62 -0.27 -0.65 -3.51
C LEU A 62 0.13 0.25 -4.68
N ALA A 63 -0.57 0.20 -5.83
CA ALA A 63 -0.30 1.13 -6.92
C ALA A 63 -0.50 2.60 -6.51
N ILE A 64 -1.51 2.88 -5.68
CA ILE A 64 -1.73 4.22 -5.13
C ILE A 64 -0.63 4.58 -4.12
N HIS A 65 -0.25 3.66 -3.23
CA HIS A 65 0.86 3.87 -2.29
C HIS A 65 2.17 4.20 -3.01
N SER A 66 2.57 3.36 -3.95
CA SER A 66 3.80 3.51 -4.73
C SER A 66 3.80 4.81 -5.53
N LEU A 67 2.63 5.25 -6.04
CA LEU A 67 2.50 6.55 -6.69
C LEU A 67 2.81 7.71 -5.73
N LEU A 68 2.31 7.65 -4.50
CA LEU A 68 2.56 8.67 -3.47
C LEU A 68 4.03 8.68 -3.02
N ASP A 69 4.67 7.52 -2.94
CA ASP A 69 6.10 7.42 -2.63
C ASP A 69 6.94 8.10 -3.71
N GLY A 70 6.56 7.94 -4.98
CA GLY A 70 7.14 8.67 -6.09
C GLY A 70 7.04 10.20 -5.91
N ILE A 71 5.87 10.68 -5.51
CA ILE A 71 5.64 12.11 -5.23
C ILE A 71 6.52 12.57 -4.07
N ALA A 72 6.64 11.78 -3.00
CA ALA A 72 7.48 12.10 -1.84
C ALA A 72 8.96 12.25 -2.22
N ILE A 73 9.47 11.37 -3.10
CA ILE A 73 10.84 11.48 -3.62
C ILE A 73 11.05 12.82 -4.32
N ALA A 74 10.13 13.23 -5.21
CA ALA A 74 10.26 14.48 -5.93
C ALA A 74 10.20 15.71 -5.00
N ILE A 75 9.31 15.70 -3.99
CA ILE A 75 9.26 16.75 -2.97
C ILE A 75 10.59 16.81 -2.21
N GLY A 76 11.15 15.65 -1.81
CA GLY A 76 12.43 15.59 -1.12
C GLY A 76 13.55 16.25 -1.92
N PHE A 77 13.61 16.00 -3.23
CA PHE A 77 14.58 16.63 -4.13
C PHE A 77 14.37 18.14 -4.31
N GLU A 78 13.13 18.64 -4.24
CA GLU A 78 12.85 20.08 -4.29
C GLU A 78 13.27 20.79 -3.00
N VAL A 79 13.22 20.11 -1.85
CA VAL A 79 13.73 20.65 -0.57
C VAL A 79 15.26 20.66 -0.57
N SER A 80 15.92 19.53 -0.84
CA SER A 80 17.36 19.45 -1.06
C SER A 80 17.78 18.13 -1.69
N SER A 81 18.90 18.12 -2.43
CA SER A 81 19.44 16.87 -3.00
C SER A 81 19.71 15.80 -1.94
N SER A 82 20.12 16.20 -0.73
CA SER A 82 20.40 15.25 0.35
C SER A 82 19.13 14.56 0.86
N ILE A 83 18.03 15.32 1.03
CA ILE A 83 16.74 14.78 1.46
C ILE A 83 16.16 13.89 0.35
N GLY A 84 16.17 14.34 -0.90
CA GLY A 84 15.66 13.55 -2.02
C GLY A 84 16.36 12.20 -2.18
N ILE A 85 17.69 12.15 -2.07
CA ILE A 85 18.46 10.89 -2.10
C ILE A 85 18.06 9.99 -0.92
N PHE A 86 17.96 10.55 0.28
CA PHE A 86 17.58 9.80 1.46
C PHE A 86 16.18 9.18 1.31
N THR A 87 15.20 9.97 0.88
CA THR A 87 13.83 9.50 0.62
C THR A 87 13.80 8.42 -0.46
N ALA A 88 14.54 8.58 -1.55
CA ALA A 88 14.60 7.58 -2.62
C ALA A 88 15.15 6.23 -2.12
N VAL A 89 16.23 6.26 -1.34
CA VAL A 89 16.81 5.03 -0.76
C VAL A 89 15.83 4.39 0.23
N ALA A 90 15.18 5.17 1.09
CA ALA A 90 14.19 4.67 2.03
C ALA A 90 13.00 4.00 1.31
N VAL A 91 12.49 4.63 0.24
CA VAL A 91 11.42 4.07 -0.60
C VAL A 91 11.82 2.76 -1.23
N ILE A 92 12.97 2.70 -1.90
CA ILE A 92 13.47 1.47 -2.53
C ILE A 92 13.54 0.31 -1.53
N LEU A 93 13.95 0.58 -0.29
CA LEU A 93 14.19 -0.44 0.71
C LEU A 93 12.91 -1.06 1.27
N HIS A 94 11.79 -0.33 1.34
CA HIS A 94 10.51 -0.92 1.76
C HIS A 94 9.65 -1.39 0.58
N GLU A 95 9.79 -0.79 -0.60
CA GLU A 95 9.10 -1.23 -1.82
C GLU A 95 9.59 -2.60 -2.31
N PHE A 96 10.88 -2.92 -2.16
CA PHE A 96 11.39 -4.23 -2.57
C PHE A 96 10.72 -5.40 -1.81
N PRO A 97 10.66 -5.41 -0.47
CA PRO A 97 9.88 -6.40 0.29
C PRO A 97 8.39 -6.39 -0.07
N GLU A 98 7.76 -5.22 -0.20
CA GLU A 98 6.32 -5.12 -0.48
C GLU A 98 5.96 -5.66 -1.89
N GLY A 99 6.82 -5.41 -2.89
CA GLY A 99 6.67 -5.96 -4.23
C GLY A 99 6.76 -7.50 -4.27
N LEU A 100 7.67 -8.09 -3.49
CA LEU A 100 7.79 -9.56 -3.37
C LEU A 100 6.53 -10.17 -2.74
N ILE A 101 6.03 -9.56 -1.66
CA ILE A 101 4.83 -10.02 -0.96
C ILE A 101 3.63 -9.97 -1.88
N THR A 102 3.43 -8.84 -2.57
CA THR A 102 2.28 -8.62 -3.46
C THR A 102 2.30 -9.56 -4.66
N THR A 103 3.47 -9.75 -5.26
CA THR A 103 3.63 -10.72 -6.36
C THR A 103 3.33 -12.14 -5.86
N GLY A 104 3.77 -12.49 -4.64
CA GLY A 104 3.43 -13.75 -3.98
C GLY A 104 1.91 -13.93 -3.80
N ILE A 105 1.21 -12.91 -3.31
CA ILE A 105 -0.26 -12.91 -3.18
C ILE A 105 -0.91 -13.12 -4.56
N LEU A 106 -0.46 -12.40 -5.59
CA LEU A 106 -0.97 -12.53 -6.95
C LEU A 106 -0.73 -13.94 -7.54
N MET A 107 0.36 -14.61 -7.18
CA MET A 107 0.63 -16.01 -7.58
C MET A 107 -0.33 -17.03 -6.98
N HIS A 108 -0.97 -16.72 -5.85
CA HIS A 108 -1.99 -17.56 -5.25
C HIS A 108 -3.39 -17.33 -5.84
N THR A 109 -3.54 -16.37 -6.75
CA THR A 109 -4.80 -16.13 -7.48
C THR A 109 -4.92 -17.04 -8.71
N ASN A 110 -6.13 -17.15 -9.27
CA ASN A 110 -6.36 -17.82 -10.55
C ASN A 110 -5.91 -16.98 -11.78
N LEU A 111 -5.09 -15.93 -11.59
CA LEU A 111 -4.59 -15.12 -12.70
C LEU A 111 -3.55 -15.88 -13.53
N LYS A 112 -3.57 -15.65 -14.85
CA LYS A 112 -2.49 -16.12 -15.74
C LYS A 112 -1.17 -15.46 -15.35
N LYS A 113 -0.05 -16.19 -15.43
CA LYS A 113 1.31 -15.67 -15.14
C LYS A 113 1.61 -14.33 -15.83
N GLN A 114 1.15 -14.14 -17.06
CA GLN A 114 1.31 -12.89 -17.80
C GLN A 114 0.60 -11.71 -17.13
N LYS A 115 -0.61 -11.91 -16.59
CA LYS A 115 -1.34 -10.84 -15.87
C LYS A 115 -0.65 -10.49 -14.55
N ILE A 116 -0.16 -11.48 -13.82
CA ILE A 116 0.61 -11.26 -12.58
C ILE A 116 1.83 -10.38 -12.88
N TRP A 117 2.60 -10.73 -13.92
CA TRP A 117 3.73 -9.92 -14.37
C TRP A 117 3.35 -8.49 -14.73
N ILE A 118 2.25 -8.29 -15.47
CA ILE A 118 1.77 -6.95 -15.84
C ILE A 118 1.39 -6.16 -14.59
N TYR A 119 0.67 -6.75 -13.64
CA TYR A 119 0.26 -6.06 -12.42
C TYR A 119 1.45 -5.68 -11.55
N SER A 120 2.40 -6.59 -11.33
CA SER A 120 3.64 -6.28 -10.62
C SER A 120 4.44 -5.18 -11.31
N LEU A 121 4.48 -5.18 -12.65
CA LEU A 121 5.15 -4.13 -13.42
C LEU A 121 4.44 -2.78 -13.26
N VAL A 122 3.10 -2.76 -13.27
CA VAL A 122 2.34 -1.52 -13.07
C VAL A 122 2.59 -0.92 -11.69
N VAL A 123 2.63 -1.74 -10.63
CA VAL A 123 2.99 -1.26 -9.28
C VAL A 123 4.42 -0.73 -9.26
N ALA A 124 5.38 -1.50 -9.80
CA ALA A 124 6.78 -1.07 -9.83
C ALA A 124 7.01 0.24 -10.62
N LEU A 125 6.20 0.49 -11.65
CA LEU A 125 6.25 1.71 -12.44
C LEU A 125 5.49 2.88 -11.79
N ALA A 126 4.62 2.64 -10.82
CA ALA A 126 3.86 3.70 -10.16
C ALA A 126 4.78 4.70 -9.43
N THR A 127 5.83 4.23 -8.75
CA THR A 127 6.81 5.10 -8.07
C THR A 127 7.57 6.03 -9.02
N PRO A 128 8.29 5.53 -10.06
CA PRO A 128 8.95 6.43 -11.00
C PRO A 128 7.95 7.31 -11.77
N PHE A 129 6.75 6.81 -12.06
CA PHE A 129 5.70 7.61 -12.68
C PHE A 129 5.25 8.75 -11.75
N GLY A 130 5.00 8.48 -10.47
CA GLY A 130 4.65 9.50 -9.47
C GLY A 130 5.73 10.55 -9.30
N ALA A 131 6.99 10.15 -9.29
CA ALA A 131 8.14 11.05 -9.24
C ALA A 131 8.23 11.94 -10.50
N ILE A 132 8.05 11.38 -11.69
CA ILE A 132 8.11 12.17 -12.94
C ILE A 132 6.91 13.13 -13.04
N VAL A 133 5.71 12.62 -12.80
CA VAL A 133 4.46 13.40 -12.84
C VAL A 133 4.55 14.56 -11.87
N SER A 134 5.11 14.34 -10.69
CA SER A 134 5.21 15.40 -9.68
C SER A 134 6.15 16.55 -10.07
N LEU A 135 7.20 16.27 -10.84
CA LEU A 135 8.07 17.33 -11.39
C LEU A 135 7.32 18.33 -12.28
N PHE A 136 6.25 17.90 -12.96
CA PHE A 136 5.47 18.74 -13.88
C PHE A 136 4.17 19.27 -13.28
N LEU A 137 3.46 18.47 -12.49
CA LEU A 137 2.10 18.76 -12.03
C LEU A 137 2.02 19.23 -10.57
N ILE A 138 3.05 18.98 -9.77
CA ILE A 138 2.94 18.97 -8.30
C ILE A 138 3.86 19.97 -7.60
N ARG A 139 4.63 20.78 -8.34
CA ARG A 139 5.43 21.89 -7.78
C ARG A 139 4.68 22.83 -6.81
N ASN A 140 3.34 22.82 -6.85
CA ASN A 140 2.46 23.59 -5.97
C ASN A 140 1.46 22.75 -5.14
N LEU A 141 1.57 21.41 -5.05
CA LEU A 141 0.68 20.69 -4.14
C LEU A 141 1.00 21.08 -2.71
N GLN A 142 -0.03 21.49 -1.99
CA GLN A 142 0.09 21.77 -0.57
C GLN A 142 0.43 20.46 0.16
N PRO A 143 1.36 20.47 1.12
CA PRO A 143 1.71 19.29 1.90
C PRO A 143 0.47 18.57 2.47
N ASN A 144 -0.53 19.34 2.91
CA ASN A 144 -1.80 18.81 3.39
C ASN A 144 -2.51 17.84 2.42
N ILE A 145 -2.40 18.05 1.10
CA ILE A 145 -2.98 17.16 0.09
C ILE A 145 -2.26 15.81 0.09
N LEU A 146 -0.93 15.81 0.23
CA LEU A 146 -0.13 14.59 0.34
C LEU A 146 -0.49 13.82 1.61
N GLY A 147 -0.57 14.52 2.76
CA GLY A 147 -0.99 13.91 4.03
C GLY A 147 -2.40 13.31 3.97
N ASN A 148 -3.34 13.97 3.27
CA ASN A 148 -4.68 13.43 3.05
C ASN A 148 -4.64 12.16 2.16
N ALA A 149 -3.82 12.15 1.12
CA ALA A 149 -3.67 11.00 0.24
C ALA A 149 -3.03 9.80 0.96
N LEU A 150 -1.98 10.03 1.76
CA LEU A 150 -1.36 9.01 2.61
C LEU A 150 -2.35 8.45 3.64
N SER A 151 -3.18 9.31 4.23
CA SER A 151 -4.25 8.91 5.14
C SER A 151 -5.27 7.98 4.45
N ILE A 152 -5.70 8.32 3.23
CA ILE A 152 -6.59 7.47 2.42
C ILE A 152 -5.94 6.11 2.15
N THR A 153 -4.67 6.09 1.76
CA THR A 153 -3.90 4.85 1.53
C THR A 153 -3.82 4.01 2.80
N ALA A 154 -3.55 4.61 3.97
CA ALA A 154 -3.54 3.91 5.24
C ALA A 154 -4.90 3.26 5.55
N GLY A 155 -6.00 4.00 5.34
CA GLY A 155 -7.37 3.50 5.46
C GLY A 155 -7.65 2.29 4.58
N SER A 156 -7.19 2.33 3.32
CA SER A 156 -7.32 1.21 2.39
C SER A 156 -6.59 -0.05 2.86
N PHE A 157 -5.38 0.10 3.39
CA PHE A 157 -4.56 -1.01 3.90
C PHE A 157 -5.14 -1.62 5.16
N ILE A 158 -5.73 -0.80 6.04
CA ILE A 158 -6.45 -1.26 7.22
C ILE A 158 -7.67 -2.08 6.79
N TYR A 159 -8.45 -1.59 5.83
CA TYR A 159 -9.60 -2.32 5.31
C TYR A 159 -9.17 -3.68 4.74
N LEU A 160 -8.19 -3.70 3.84
CA LEU A 160 -7.69 -4.94 3.22
C LEU A 160 -7.19 -5.94 4.25
N ALA A 161 -6.47 -5.47 5.26
CA ALA A 161 -6.00 -6.36 6.30
C ALA A 161 -7.13 -6.90 7.17
N ALA A 162 -8.15 -6.09 7.45
CA ALA A 162 -9.30 -6.48 8.25
C ALA A 162 -10.26 -7.42 7.51
N SER A 163 -10.50 -7.17 6.22
CA SER A 163 -11.46 -7.95 5.42
C SER A 163 -10.87 -9.25 4.89
N ASP A 164 -9.57 -9.30 4.64
CA ASP A 164 -8.97 -10.41 3.91
C ASP A 164 -7.84 -11.09 4.72
N LEU A 165 -6.82 -10.34 5.17
CA LEU A 165 -5.64 -10.93 5.81
C LEU A 165 -5.95 -11.57 7.17
N ILE A 166 -6.63 -10.85 8.07
CA ILE A 166 -6.95 -11.32 9.42
C ILE A 166 -7.90 -12.54 9.37
N PRO A 167 -8.99 -12.54 8.58
CA PRO A 167 -9.85 -13.71 8.44
C PRO A 167 -9.11 -14.94 7.90
N GLU A 168 -8.22 -14.77 6.92
CA GLU A 168 -7.45 -15.88 6.34
C GLU A 168 -6.51 -16.52 7.37
N MET A 169 -5.89 -15.70 8.23
CA MET A 169 -5.08 -16.21 9.32
C MET A 169 -5.87 -17.02 10.34
N HIS A 170 -7.11 -16.61 10.64
CA HIS A 170 -7.99 -17.37 11.53
C HIS A 170 -8.44 -18.70 10.91
N LYS A 171 -8.64 -18.77 9.58
CA LYS A 171 -9.00 -20.02 8.87
C LYS A 171 -7.89 -21.07 8.93
N SER A 172 -6.63 -20.66 8.79
CA SER A 172 -5.48 -21.56 8.71
C SER A 172 -5.27 -22.44 9.96
N LYS A 173 -5.70 -22.00 11.16
CA LYS A 173 -5.48 -22.64 12.48
C LYS A 173 -4.01 -23.00 12.83
N ARG A 174 -3.05 -22.75 11.95
CA ARG A 174 -1.62 -23.02 12.17
C ARG A 174 -1.00 -21.89 12.97
N LYS A 175 -0.43 -22.21 14.13
CA LYS A 175 0.30 -21.24 14.98
C LYS A 175 1.43 -20.51 14.23
N ILE A 176 2.00 -21.14 13.20
CA ILE A 176 3.07 -20.54 12.38
C ILE A 176 2.61 -19.27 11.64
N ASN A 177 1.34 -19.17 11.26
CA ASN A 177 0.83 -17.99 10.54
C ASN A 177 0.80 -16.75 11.45
N SER A 178 0.41 -16.93 12.72
CA SER A 178 0.48 -15.86 13.72
C SER A 178 1.92 -15.41 13.98
N LEU A 179 2.88 -16.36 14.02
CA LEU A 179 4.31 -16.04 14.15
C LEU A 179 4.83 -15.28 12.94
N ILE A 180 4.43 -15.65 11.72
CA ILE A 180 4.81 -14.95 10.48
C ILE A 180 4.26 -13.52 10.48
N LEU A 181 3.02 -13.30 10.92
CA LEU A 181 2.47 -11.94 11.02
C LEU A 181 3.23 -11.09 12.05
N ILE A 182 3.51 -11.64 13.25
CA ILE A 182 4.30 -10.94 14.28
C ILE A 182 5.69 -10.61 13.73
N PHE A 183 6.34 -11.56 13.07
CA PHE A 183 7.63 -11.35 12.43
C PHE A 183 7.57 -10.24 11.38
N GLY A 184 6.53 -10.24 10.52
CA GLY A 184 6.33 -9.18 9.52
C GLY A 184 6.15 -7.80 10.14
N ILE A 185 5.40 -7.69 11.25
CA ILE A 185 5.24 -6.43 11.98
C ILE A 185 6.59 -5.96 12.56
N ILE A 186 7.34 -6.86 13.20
CA ILE A 186 8.65 -6.55 13.78
C ILE A 186 9.63 -6.14 12.69
N PHE A 187 9.63 -6.84 11.55
CA PHE A 187 10.51 -6.55 10.43
C PHE A 187 10.24 -5.15 9.85
N VAL A 188 8.97 -4.81 9.60
CA VAL A 188 8.59 -3.46 9.12
C VAL A 188 8.91 -2.38 10.16
N TYR A 189 8.68 -2.65 11.44
CA TYR A 189 9.05 -1.73 12.52
C TYR A 189 10.56 -1.47 12.59
N LEU A 190 11.38 -2.51 12.48
CA LEU A 190 12.84 -2.39 12.51
C LEU A 190 13.38 -1.68 11.27
N LEU A 191 12.79 -1.94 10.10
CA LEU A 191 13.10 -1.17 8.89
C LEU A 191 12.78 0.30 9.10
N GLY A 192 11.59 0.64 9.62
CA GLY A 192 11.22 2.03 9.91
C GLY A 192 12.24 2.75 10.80
N LYS A 193 12.74 2.07 11.86
CA LYS A 193 13.79 2.60 12.75
C LYS A 193 15.17 2.79 12.13
N LEU A 194 15.46 2.12 11.02
CA LEU A 194 16.72 2.29 10.30
C LEU A 194 16.71 3.53 9.40
N PHE A 195 15.52 4.04 9.06
CA PHE A 195 15.34 5.13 8.09
C PHE A 195 14.69 6.40 8.64
N HIS A 196 14.22 6.40 9.90
CA HIS A 196 13.88 7.60 10.67
C HIS A 196 14.83 7.75 11.86
#